data_AF-A0A4Q3NE25-F1
#
_entry.id   AF-A0A4Q3NE25-F1
#
_cell.length_a   1.000
_cell.length_b   1.000
_cell.length_c   1.000
_cell.angle_alpha   90.00
_cell.angle_beta   90.00
_cell.angle_gamma   90.00
#
_symmetry.space_group_name_H-M   'P 1'
#
loop_
_entity.id
_entity.type
_entity.pdbx_description
1 polymer ?
#
loop_
_entity_poly.entity_id
_entity_poly.type
_entity_poly.pdbx_seq_one_letter_code
_entity_poly.pdbx_strand_id
1 'polypeptide(L)'
;MALRTPPALMLCLALLCSPPAARSQSIINTGADNLMAVLRESTGSNKQDEALQPYGKLRAQLVDGREMDIETAWFHYLGDMHIRLVFDGPQSLQSASPDDLERLRLNPQQALELAIANLRRVYGVPAAQHWSGALMQVQGEAAELNSSYFLDRAFWQALQQRHPQGVVAAVPRRGGLVYAAVDDEEAVAQLRFSAAALYASGEQTRVSSALYLFKDNRWSVFQPPLTP
;
A
#
# COMPACT_ATOMS: atom_id res chain seq x y z
N MET A 1 -82.57 -24.33 7.44
CA MET A 1 -81.81 -25.12 8.43
C MET A 1 -80.35 -25.10 7.98
N ALA A 2 -79.45 -24.77 8.90
CA ALA A 2 -78.11 -24.19 8.68
C ALA A 2 -77.07 -25.10 7.99
N LEU A 3 -76.06 -24.47 7.35
CA LEU A 3 -74.63 -24.87 7.26
C LEU A 3 -73.88 -23.76 6.49
N ARG A 4 -73.38 -22.71 7.16
CA ARG A 4 -72.01 -22.54 7.70
C ARG A 4 -70.91 -22.43 6.62
N THR A 5 -70.58 -21.19 6.31
CA THR A 5 -69.31 -20.71 5.72
C THR A 5 -68.14 -20.88 6.71
N PRO A 6 -66.93 -21.25 6.24
CA PRO A 6 -65.69 -21.01 6.98
C PRO A 6 -65.00 -19.69 6.53
N PRO A 7 -64.17 -19.07 7.38
CA PRO A 7 -63.65 -17.72 7.18
C PRO A 7 -62.37 -17.68 6.34
N ALA A 8 -62.20 -16.59 5.59
CA ALA A 8 -60.96 -16.23 4.92
C ALA A 8 -59.88 -15.89 5.96
N LEU A 9 -58.75 -16.60 5.90
CA LEU A 9 -57.56 -16.32 6.70
C LEU A 9 -56.85 -15.10 6.08
N MET A 10 -56.93 -13.95 6.76
CA MET A 10 -56.23 -12.73 6.36
C MET A 10 -54.79 -12.80 6.86
N LEU A 11 -53.84 -13.05 5.95
CA LEU A 11 -52.41 -13.09 6.24
C LEU A 11 -51.87 -11.65 6.23
N CYS A 12 -51.75 -11.03 7.41
CA CYS A 12 -51.04 -9.75 7.56
C CYS A 12 -49.52 -9.98 7.45
N LEU A 13 -48.93 -9.60 6.32
CA LEU A 13 -47.49 -9.54 6.13
C LEU A 13 -46.97 -8.27 6.85
N ALA A 14 -46.39 -8.43 8.03
CA ALA A 14 -45.68 -7.35 8.71
C ALA A 14 -44.32 -7.13 8.04
N LEU A 15 -44.17 -6.01 7.33
CA LEU A 15 -42.87 -5.50 6.87
C LEU A 15 -42.07 -5.05 8.09
N LEU A 16 -41.14 -5.89 8.53
CA LEU A 16 -40.11 -5.52 9.50
C LEU A 16 -39.12 -4.57 8.81
N CYS A 17 -39.34 -3.27 8.96
CA CYS A 17 -38.32 -2.26 8.75
C CYS A 17 -37.18 -2.50 9.75
N SER A 18 -36.13 -3.19 9.30
CA SER A 18 -34.88 -3.26 10.04
C SER A 18 -34.17 -1.91 9.90
N PRO A 19 -33.77 -1.23 11.00
CA PRO A 19 -32.96 -0.03 10.88
C PRO A 19 -31.61 -0.39 10.25
N PRO A 20 -30.99 0.52 9.47
CA PRO A 20 -29.64 0.29 8.95
C PRO A 20 -28.70 0.09 10.14
N ALA A 21 -27.98 -1.03 10.15
CA ALA A 21 -26.97 -1.31 11.15
C ALA A 21 -25.97 -0.14 11.17
N ALA A 22 -25.93 0.60 12.28
CA ALA A 22 -24.87 1.54 12.54
C ALA A 22 -23.54 0.77 12.44
N ARG A 23 -22.71 1.08 11.44
CA ARG A 23 -21.32 0.61 11.41
C ARG A 23 -20.68 1.14 12.68
N SER A 24 -20.48 0.28 13.68
CA SER A 24 -19.62 0.60 14.82
C SER A 24 -18.26 0.94 14.22
N GLN A 25 -17.82 2.19 14.31
CA GLN A 25 -16.44 2.55 14.04
C GLN A 25 -15.60 1.78 15.06
N SER A 26 -15.05 0.64 14.66
CA SER A 26 -14.11 -0.09 15.51
C SER A 26 -12.91 0.82 15.72
N ILE A 27 -12.65 1.21 16.96
CA ILE A 27 -11.48 1.99 17.32
C ILE A 27 -10.24 1.20 16.87
N ILE A 28 -9.46 1.76 15.96
CA ILE A 28 -8.22 1.14 15.49
C ILE A 28 -7.21 1.19 16.63
N ASN A 29 -6.57 0.05 16.90
CA ASN A 29 -5.51 -0.01 17.89
C ASN A 29 -4.27 0.71 17.34
N THR A 30 -3.91 1.85 17.93
CA THR A 30 -2.74 2.65 17.55
C THR A 30 -1.46 2.24 18.29
N GLY A 31 -1.39 0.97 18.72
CA GLY A 31 -0.23 0.32 19.30
C GLY A 31 0.88 0.08 18.29
N ALA A 32 2.12 -0.03 18.79
CA ALA A 32 3.32 -0.25 18.00
C ALA A 32 3.26 -1.50 17.11
N ASP A 33 2.55 -2.53 17.57
CA ASP A 33 2.33 -3.81 16.89
C ASP A 33 1.45 -3.71 15.64
N ASN A 34 0.61 -2.67 15.55
CA ASN A 34 -0.28 -2.44 14.40
C ASN A 34 0.26 -1.38 13.43
N LEU A 35 1.43 -0.79 13.72
CA LEU A 35 2.06 0.14 12.81
C LEU A 35 2.56 -0.60 11.55
N MET A 36 2.17 -0.11 10.37
CA MET A 36 2.51 -0.61 9.04
C MET A 36 2.99 0.55 8.15
N ALA A 37 3.60 0.22 7.03
CA ALA A 37 4.04 1.18 6.01
C ALA A 37 3.38 0.83 4.67
N VAL A 38 2.90 1.84 3.96
CA VAL A 38 2.32 1.69 2.63
C VAL A 38 2.89 2.69 1.65
N LEU A 39 3.05 2.27 0.40
CA LEU A 39 3.48 3.14 -0.69
C LEU A 39 2.30 3.81 -1.40
N ARG A 40 2.50 5.05 -1.84
CA ARG A 40 1.53 5.86 -2.57
C ARG A 40 2.26 6.77 -3.57
N GLU A 41 1.54 7.17 -4.60
CA GLU A 41 2.01 8.12 -5.61
C GLU A 41 2.10 9.55 -5.05
N SER A 42 3.20 10.25 -5.37
CA SER A 42 3.44 11.67 -5.14
C SER A 42 3.48 12.40 -6.47
N THR A 43 2.34 12.99 -6.86
CA THR A 43 2.23 13.76 -8.09
C THR A 43 3.22 14.92 -8.13
N GLY A 44 3.96 15.04 -9.24
CA GLY A 44 4.91 16.15 -9.47
C GLY A 44 6.23 16.07 -8.70
N SER A 45 6.46 15.00 -7.92
CA SER A 45 7.73 14.74 -7.24
C SER A 45 8.53 13.67 -7.99
N ASN A 46 9.85 13.84 -8.10
CA ASN A 46 10.75 12.82 -8.64
C ASN A 46 12.08 12.86 -7.89
N LYS A 47 12.05 12.39 -6.64
CA LYS A 47 13.19 12.43 -5.73
C LYS A 47 14.25 11.39 -6.14
N GLN A 48 15.52 11.80 -6.21
CA GLN A 48 16.59 10.94 -6.73
C GLN A 48 17.34 10.16 -5.63
N ASP A 49 17.28 10.64 -4.39
CA ASP A 49 17.92 10.03 -3.24
C ASP A 49 16.93 9.15 -2.45
N GLU A 50 17.42 8.04 -1.91
CA GLU A 50 16.66 7.14 -1.04
C GLU A 50 16.73 7.66 0.40
N ALA A 51 15.81 8.56 0.78
CA ALA A 51 15.75 9.12 2.12
C ALA A 51 14.31 9.51 2.49
N LEU A 52 13.99 9.40 3.79
CA LEU A 52 12.71 9.82 4.35
C LEU A 52 12.70 11.33 4.59
N GLN A 53 11.98 12.07 3.74
CA GLN A 53 11.77 13.50 3.91
C GLN A 53 10.31 13.76 4.32
N PRO A 54 10.05 14.40 5.47
CA PRO A 54 8.68 14.69 5.90
C PRO A 54 7.87 15.41 4.82
N TYR A 55 6.62 15.00 4.63
CA TYR A 55 5.71 15.60 3.65
C TYR A 55 5.26 17.01 4.06
N GLY A 56 5.31 17.32 5.36
CA GLY A 56 4.86 18.59 5.92
C GLY A 56 3.34 18.64 6.16
N LYS A 57 2.83 19.85 6.38
CA LYS A 57 1.41 20.11 6.62
C LYS A 57 0.61 19.96 5.32
N LEU A 58 -0.47 19.19 5.39
CA LEU A 58 -1.42 19.02 4.31
C LEU A 58 -2.67 19.84 4.58
N ARG A 59 -3.12 20.63 3.61
CA ARG A 59 -4.44 21.25 3.67
C ARG A 59 -5.49 20.24 3.26
N ALA A 60 -6.39 19.91 4.17
CA ALA A 60 -7.57 19.13 3.89
C ALA A 60 -8.81 20.04 3.93
N GLN A 61 -9.72 19.83 2.98
CA GLN A 61 -11.04 20.43 3.01
C GLN A 61 -12.01 19.46 3.66
N LEU A 62 -12.67 19.88 4.73
CA LEU A 62 -13.71 19.12 5.39
C LEU A 62 -15.00 19.15 4.53
N VAL A 63 -15.92 18.23 4.84
CA VAL A 63 -17.21 18.11 4.13
C VAL A 63 -18.05 19.40 4.22
N ASP A 64 -17.82 20.22 5.25
CA ASP A 64 -18.45 21.53 5.45
C ASP A 64 -17.72 22.71 4.76
N GLY A 65 -16.68 22.42 3.97
CA GLY A 65 -15.90 23.41 3.23
C GLY A 65 -14.80 24.10 4.02
N ARG A 66 -14.66 23.83 5.33
CA ARG A 66 -13.57 24.38 6.14
C ARG A 66 -12.23 23.74 5.78
N GLU A 67 -11.19 24.56 5.72
CA GLU A 67 -9.81 24.08 5.58
C GLU A 67 -9.20 23.76 6.95
N MET A 68 -8.48 22.65 7.02
CA MET A 68 -7.73 22.26 8.20
C MET A 68 -6.34 21.78 7.77
N ASP A 69 -5.32 22.25 8.48
CA ASP A 69 -3.97 21.70 8.36
C ASP A 69 -3.92 20.36 9.10
N ILE A 70 -3.55 19.30 8.39
CA ILE A 70 -3.33 17.97 8.95
C ILE A 70 -1.84 17.68 8.86
N GLU A 71 -1.24 17.33 10.00
CA GLU A 71 0.09 16.76 10.04
C GLU A 71 -0.03 15.24 9.98
N THR A 72 0.76 14.63 9.09
CA THR A 72 0.76 13.18 8.86
C THR A 72 2.16 12.63 8.99
N ALA A 73 2.27 11.37 9.42
CA ALA A 73 3.53 10.62 9.36
C ALA A 73 3.78 10.09 7.94
N TRP A 74 3.77 11.01 6.96
CA TRP A 74 4.05 10.73 5.55
C TRP A 74 5.43 11.28 5.17
N PHE A 75 6.10 10.55 4.28
CA PHE A 75 7.46 10.88 3.88
C PHE A 75 7.61 10.77 2.36
N HIS A 76 8.05 11.84 1.70
CA HIS A 76 8.62 11.73 0.36
C HIS A 76 9.77 10.73 0.40
N TYR A 77 9.84 9.88 -0.62
CA TYR A 77 10.80 8.80 -0.68
C TYR A 77 11.60 8.81 -1.99
N LEU A 78 11.45 7.81 -2.85
CA LEU A 78 12.23 7.67 -4.08
C LEU A 78 11.34 7.78 -5.31
N GLY A 79 11.79 8.52 -6.31
CA GLY A 79 11.02 8.84 -7.51
C GLY A 79 9.75 9.61 -7.16
N ASP A 80 8.63 9.15 -7.73
CA ASP A 80 7.27 9.62 -7.51
C ASP A 80 6.56 8.89 -6.37
N MET A 81 7.29 8.27 -5.42
CA MET A 81 6.67 7.59 -4.27
C MET A 81 6.78 8.40 -2.98
N HIS A 82 5.74 8.29 -2.15
CA HIS A 82 5.80 8.56 -0.73
C HIS A 82 5.39 7.33 0.09
N ILE A 83 5.93 7.28 1.31
CA ILE A 83 5.58 6.31 2.33
C ILE A 83 4.56 6.95 3.27
N ARG A 84 3.51 6.21 3.61
CA ARG A 84 2.61 6.54 4.72
C ARG A 84 2.77 5.51 5.82
N LEU A 85 3.06 5.98 7.02
CA LEU A 85 2.90 5.15 8.21
C LEU A 85 1.43 5.12 8.62
N VAL A 86 0.92 3.92 8.87
CA VAL A 86 -0.50 3.68 9.14
C VAL A 86 -0.65 2.67 10.27
N PHE A 87 -1.74 2.75 11.02
CA PHE A 87 -2.20 1.69 11.89
C PHE A 87 -3.16 0.78 11.14
N ASP A 88 -2.88 -0.51 11.20
CA ASP A 88 -3.70 -1.55 10.61
C ASP A 88 -4.86 -1.91 11.54
N GLY A 89 -6.06 -2.01 10.95
CA GLY A 89 -7.31 -2.23 11.66
C GLY A 89 -8.17 -3.26 10.93
N PRO A 90 -9.20 -3.82 11.58
CA PRO A 90 -9.94 -4.96 11.02
C PRO A 90 -10.57 -4.73 9.64
N GLN A 91 -10.87 -3.47 9.29
CA GLN A 91 -11.55 -3.12 8.04
C GLN A 91 -10.92 -1.94 7.30
N SER A 92 -9.90 -1.29 7.87
CA SER A 92 -9.34 -0.06 7.32
C SER A 92 -7.97 0.26 7.89
N LEU A 93 -7.18 1.00 7.11
CA LEU A 93 -5.92 1.61 7.54
C LEU A 93 -6.17 3.04 8.01
N GLN A 94 -5.61 3.41 9.16
CA GLN A 94 -5.62 4.78 9.68
C GLN A 94 -4.23 5.39 9.55
N SER A 95 -4.10 6.61 9.02
CA SER A 95 -2.80 7.29 8.98
C SER A 95 -2.30 7.59 10.40
N ALA A 96 -1.03 7.32 10.67
CA ALA A 96 -0.37 7.77 11.89
C ALA A 96 -0.07 9.27 11.80
N SER A 97 -0.12 9.96 12.94
CA SER A 97 0.35 11.35 13.07
C SER A 97 1.79 11.41 13.60
N PRO A 98 2.45 12.59 13.57
CA PRO A 98 3.70 12.79 14.29
C PRO A 98 3.59 12.51 15.80
N ASP A 99 2.48 12.91 16.43
CA ASP A 99 2.22 12.66 17.86
C ASP A 99 2.16 11.16 18.18
N ASP A 100 1.67 10.34 17.26
CA ASP A 100 1.69 8.89 17.40
C ASP A 100 3.13 8.36 17.45
N LEU A 101 4.03 8.88 16.60
CA LEU A 101 5.43 8.47 16.60
C LEU A 101 6.13 8.93 17.88
N GLU A 102 5.85 10.15 18.35
CA GLU A 102 6.38 10.65 19.63
C GLU A 102 5.91 9.80 20.82
N ARG A 103 4.61 9.50 20.88
CA ARG A 103 4.02 8.61 21.90
C ARG A 103 4.67 7.22 21.90
N LEU A 104 4.96 6.67 20.71
CA LEU A 104 5.64 5.40 20.54
C LEU A 104 7.17 5.49 20.73
N ARG A 105 7.71 6.71 20.88
CA ARG A 105 9.15 7.02 21.01
C ARG A 105 9.97 6.51 19.82
N LEU A 106 9.43 6.68 18.62
CA LEU A 106 10.06 6.26 17.37
C LEU A 106 10.42 7.48 16.53
N ASN A 107 11.65 7.50 16.00
CA ASN A 107 11.96 8.37 14.88
C ASN A 107 11.44 7.77 13.55
N PRO A 108 11.39 8.54 12.44
CA PRO A 108 10.87 8.05 11.16
C PRO A 108 11.51 6.75 10.65
N GLN A 109 12.83 6.61 10.80
CA GLN A 109 13.56 5.43 10.34
C GLN A 109 13.21 4.20 11.18
N GLN A 110 13.20 4.35 12.51
CA GLN A 110 12.80 3.29 13.45
C GLN A 110 11.34 2.87 13.24
N ALA A 111 10.46 3.84 12.96
CA ALA A 111 9.05 3.58 12.70
C ALA A 111 8.85 2.80 11.41
N LEU A 112 9.61 3.12 10.35
CA LEU A 112 9.62 2.34 9.11
C LEU A 112 10.14 0.91 9.35
N GLU A 113 11.25 0.75 10.05
CA GLU A 113 11.82 -0.57 10.36
C GLU A 113 10.83 -1.44 11.16
N LEU A 114 10.19 -0.88 12.18
CA LEU A 114 9.14 -1.54 12.94
C LEU A 114 7.95 -1.91 12.06
N ALA A 115 7.51 -0.98 11.20
CA ALA A 115 6.39 -1.20 10.30
C ALA A 115 6.64 -2.37 9.32
N ILE A 116 7.86 -2.50 8.79
CA ILE A 116 8.23 -3.63 7.93
C ILE A 116 8.33 -4.93 8.73
N ALA A 117 8.86 -4.89 9.96
CA ALA A 117 8.86 -6.06 10.84
C ALA A 117 7.43 -6.53 11.14
N ASN A 118 6.49 -5.61 11.39
CA ASN A 118 5.07 -5.93 11.58
C ASN A 118 4.43 -6.48 10.32
N LEU A 119 4.70 -5.90 9.15
CA LEU A 119 4.21 -6.40 7.87
C LEU A 119 4.59 -7.89 7.71
N ARG A 120 5.85 -8.24 7.97
CA ARG A 120 6.34 -9.63 7.91
C ARG A 120 5.69 -10.54 8.95
N ARG A 121 5.48 -10.03 10.17
CA ARG A 121 4.89 -10.78 11.28
C ARG A 121 3.42 -11.10 11.06
N VAL A 122 2.67 -10.15 10.51
CA VAL A 122 1.21 -10.23 10.34
C VAL A 122 0.84 -10.87 9.01
N TYR A 123 1.57 -10.57 7.93
CA TYR A 123 1.22 -10.93 6.55
C TYR A 123 2.28 -11.78 5.85
N GLY A 124 3.16 -12.41 6.64
CA GLY A 124 4.17 -13.34 6.17
C GLY A 124 5.42 -12.69 5.57
N VAL A 125 6.47 -13.49 5.41
CA VAL A 125 7.70 -13.04 4.74
C VAL A 125 7.45 -12.98 3.23
N PRO A 126 7.89 -11.92 2.52
CA PRO A 126 7.68 -11.84 1.08
C PRO A 126 8.39 -12.98 0.34
N ALA A 127 7.69 -13.54 -0.64
CA ALA A 127 8.22 -14.55 -1.55
C ALA A 127 8.12 -14.06 -3.00
N ALA A 128 9.12 -14.44 -3.80
CA ALA A 128 9.08 -14.21 -5.24
C ALA A 128 8.48 -15.42 -5.95
N GLN A 129 7.52 -15.17 -6.82
CA GLN A 129 6.91 -16.19 -7.69
C GLN A 129 7.02 -15.75 -9.14
N HIS A 130 7.10 -16.73 -10.05
CA HIS A 130 7.02 -16.45 -11.47
C HIS A 130 5.67 -15.81 -11.80
N TRP A 131 5.67 -14.78 -12.64
CA TRP A 131 4.44 -14.08 -13.03
C TRP A 131 4.15 -14.17 -14.52
N SER A 132 5.04 -13.68 -15.37
CA SER A 132 4.86 -13.68 -16.82
C SER A 132 6.19 -13.48 -17.53
N GLY A 133 6.49 -14.28 -18.54
CA GLY A 133 7.79 -14.26 -19.21
C GLY A 133 8.92 -14.49 -18.20
N ALA A 134 9.93 -13.64 -18.17
CA ALA A 134 11.00 -13.71 -17.16
C ALA A 134 10.73 -12.87 -15.90
N LEU A 135 9.54 -12.26 -15.79
CA LEU A 135 9.18 -11.41 -14.65
C LEU A 135 8.78 -12.22 -13.43
N MET A 136 9.26 -11.74 -12.29
CA MET A 136 8.90 -12.24 -10.97
C MET A 136 7.92 -11.26 -10.31
N GLN A 137 6.99 -11.78 -9.52
CA GLN A 137 6.10 -11.00 -8.66
C GLN A 137 6.40 -11.32 -7.20
N VAL A 138 6.42 -10.27 -6.37
CA VAL A 138 6.56 -10.39 -4.92
C VAL A 138 5.17 -10.51 -4.30
N GLN A 139 4.98 -11.53 -3.45
CA GLN A 139 3.72 -11.82 -2.79
C GLN A 139 3.93 -12.08 -1.30
N GLY A 140 2.96 -11.65 -0.50
CA GLY A 140 2.74 -12.12 0.87
C GLY A 140 1.27 -12.53 1.05
N GLU A 141 0.82 -12.63 2.30
CA GLU A 141 -0.51 -13.13 2.64
C GLU A 141 -1.63 -12.09 2.40
N ALA A 142 -1.29 -10.81 2.35
CA ALA A 142 -2.22 -9.72 2.04
C ALA A 142 -1.90 -9.07 0.68
N ALA A 143 -2.63 -9.48 -0.37
CA ALA A 143 -2.38 -9.05 -1.74
C ALA A 143 -2.32 -7.53 -1.91
N GLU A 144 -3.20 -6.78 -1.26
CA GLU A 144 -3.26 -5.30 -1.33
C GLU A 144 -2.02 -4.62 -0.72
N LEU A 145 -1.26 -5.31 0.12
CA LEU A 145 -0.06 -4.78 0.77
C LEU A 145 1.23 -5.26 0.12
N ASN A 146 1.17 -6.09 -0.94
CA ASN A 146 2.37 -6.62 -1.59
C ASN A 146 3.34 -5.54 -2.08
N SER A 147 2.81 -4.39 -2.54
CA SER A 147 3.63 -3.23 -2.91
C SER A 147 4.54 -2.74 -1.78
N SER A 148 4.10 -2.87 -0.52
CA SER A 148 4.85 -2.41 0.66
C SER A 148 6.12 -3.22 0.91
N TYR A 149 6.23 -4.46 0.40
CA TYR A 149 7.48 -5.23 0.47
C TYR A 149 8.63 -4.64 -0.37
N PHE A 150 8.37 -3.62 -1.19
CA PHE A 150 9.43 -2.80 -1.79
C PHE A 150 10.36 -2.20 -0.71
N LEU A 151 9.83 -1.96 0.49
CA LEU A 151 10.55 -1.42 1.63
C LEU A 151 11.28 -2.50 2.46
N ASP A 152 11.07 -3.79 2.17
CA ASP A 152 11.73 -4.89 2.88
C ASP A 152 13.16 -5.09 2.38
N ARG A 153 14.09 -4.35 2.98
CA ARG A 153 15.51 -4.38 2.62
C ARG A 153 16.14 -5.78 2.71
N ALA A 154 15.75 -6.59 3.68
CA ALA A 154 16.32 -7.92 3.85
C ALA A 154 15.93 -8.85 2.68
N PHE A 155 14.70 -8.73 2.19
CA PHE A 155 14.25 -9.44 0.99
C PHE A 155 15.07 -9.06 -0.24
N TRP A 156 15.27 -7.77 -0.49
CA TRP A 156 16.03 -7.29 -1.66
C TRP A 156 17.52 -7.63 -1.58
N GLN A 157 18.11 -7.57 -0.39
CA GLN A 157 19.48 -8.03 -0.16
C GLN A 157 19.64 -9.52 -0.52
N ALA A 158 18.71 -10.37 -0.09
CA ALA A 158 18.74 -11.80 -0.40
C ALA A 158 18.58 -12.07 -1.92
N LEU A 159 17.82 -11.23 -2.64
CA LEU A 159 17.77 -11.29 -4.11
C LEU A 159 19.07 -10.81 -4.76
N GLN A 160 19.66 -9.72 -4.28
CA GLN A 160 20.94 -9.19 -4.81
C GLN A 160 22.08 -10.21 -4.65
N GLN A 161 22.08 -11.04 -3.60
CA GLN A 161 23.04 -12.13 -3.46
C GLN A 161 22.98 -13.14 -4.61
N ARG A 162 21.81 -13.32 -5.23
CA ARG A 162 21.59 -14.21 -6.38
C ARG A 162 21.78 -13.49 -7.71
N HIS A 163 21.58 -12.18 -7.72
CA HIS A 163 21.76 -11.29 -8.88
C HIS A 163 22.75 -10.18 -8.52
N PRO A 164 24.07 -10.46 -8.52
CA PRO A 164 25.09 -9.52 -8.03
C PRO A 164 25.12 -8.19 -8.81
N GLN A 165 24.66 -8.19 -10.06
CA GLN A 165 24.58 -6.97 -10.87
C GLN A 165 23.46 -6.02 -10.42
N GLY A 166 22.47 -6.54 -9.71
CA GLY A 166 21.31 -5.81 -9.19
C GLY A 166 19.98 -6.37 -9.69
N VAL A 167 18.90 -5.80 -9.16
CA VAL A 167 17.52 -6.17 -9.51
C VAL A 167 16.76 -4.89 -9.85
N VAL A 168 16.01 -4.92 -10.96
CA VAL A 168 15.12 -3.81 -11.34
C VAL A 168 13.70 -4.17 -10.92
N ALA A 169 13.07 -3.30 -10.13
CA ALA A 169 11.70 -3.48 -9.64
C ALA A 169 10.77 -2.36 -10.11
N ALA A 170 9.48 -2.68 -10.20
CA ALA A 170 8.40 -1.74 -10.48
C ALA A 170 7.29 -1.89 -9.45
N VAL A 171 6.69 -0.76 -9.07
CA VAL A 171 5.55 -0.68 -8.15
C VAL A 171 4.39 0.06 -8.82
N PRO A 172 3.78 -0.51 -9.90
CA PRO A 172 2.83 0.23 -10.73
C PRO A 172 1.54 0.62 -10.00
N ARG A 173 1.11 -0.20 -9.05
CA ARG A 173 -0.11 0.00 -8.28
C ARG A 173 -0.04 -0.71 -6.94
N ARG A 174 -0.98 -0.41 -6.05
CA ARG A 174 -1.21 -1.11 -4.79
C ARG A 174 -1.29 -2.62 -5.03
N GLY A 175 -0.57 -3.38 -4.21
CA GLY A 175 -0.46 -4.83 -4.35
C GLY A 175 0.35 -5.34 -5.56
N GLY A 176 0.78 -4.45 -6.45
CA GLY A 176 1.62 -4.76 -7.59
C GLY A 176 3.09 -4.49 -7.27
N LEU A 177 3.89 -5.55 -7.14
CA LEU A 177 5.34 -5.46 -7.02
C LEU A 177 5.96 -6.55 -7.88
N VAL A 178 6.65 -6.13 -8.93
CA VAL A 178 7.25 -7.02 -9.92
C VAL A 178 8.70 -6.64 -10.16
N TYR A 179 9.55 -7.60 -10.51
CA TYR A 179 10.96 -7.36 -10.74
C TYR A 179 11.55 -8.29 -11.81
N ALA A 180 12.73 -7.88 -12.30
CA ALA A 180 13.60 -8.65 -13.18
C ALA A 180 15.06 -8.49 -12.71
N ALA A 181 15.91 -9.47 -13.01
CA ALA A 181 17.36 -9.30 -12.86
C ALA A 181 17.85 -8.23 -13.85
N VAL A 182 18.79 -7.38 -13.45
CA VAL A 182 19.23 -6.26 -14.30
C VAL A 182 20.01 -6.70 -15.55
N ASP A 183 20.62 -7.88 -15.50
CA ASP A 183 21.40 -8.50 -16.57
C ASP A 183 20.55 -9.32 -17.56
N ASP A 184 19.25 -9.45 -17.30
CA ASP A 184 18.28 -10.01 -18.24
C ASP A 184 17.60 -8.86 -19.02
N GLU A 185 18.22 -8.47 -20.14
CA GLU A 185 17.76 -7.34 -20.94
C GLU A 185 16.33 -7.52 -21.48
N GLU A 186 15.95 -8.75 -21.82
CA GLU A 186 14.61 -9.08 -22.31
C GLU A 186 13.58 -8.93 -21.19
N ALA A 187 13.87 -9.45 -19.99
CA ALA A 187 13.02 -9.28 -18.82
C ALA A 187 12.89 -7.80 -18.43
N VAL A 188 13.98 -7.03 -18.47
CA VAL A 188 13.93 -5.58 -18.18
C VAL A 188 13.10 -4.83 -19.23
N ALA A 189 13.20 -5.19 -20.51
CA ALA A 189 12.36 -4.60 -21.56
C ALA A 189 10.88 -4.94 -21.35
N GLN A 190 10.56 -6.20 -21.00
CA GLN A 190 9.21 -6.63 -20.65
C GLN A 190 8.70 -5.87 -19.42
N LEU A 191 9.54 -5.68 -18.39
CA LEU A 191 9.21 -4.96 -17.17
C LEU A 191 8.82 -3.51 -17.46
N ARG A 192 9.55 -2.80 -18.34
CA ARG A 192 9.21 -1.43 -18.76
C ARG A 192 7.79 -1.36 -19.34
N PHE A 193 7.46 -2.28 -20.24
CA PHE A 193 6.13 -2.33 -20.87
C PHE A 193 5.03 -2.68 -19.85
N SER A 194 5.22 -3.76 -19.09
CA SER A 194 4.24 -4.23 -18.11
C SER A 194 3.98 -3.21 -16.99
N ALA A 195 5.03 -2.55 -16.49
CA ALA A 195 4.89 -1.51 -15.46
C ALA A 195 4.04 -0.33 -15.97
N ALA A 196 4.34 0.18 -17.17
CA ALA A 196 3.59 1.28 -17.76
C ALA A 196 2.11 0.90 -18.00
N ALA A 197 1.84 -0.30 -18.53
CA ALA A 197 0.48 -0.78 -18.75
C ALA A 197 -0.31 -0.95 -17.44
N LEU A 198 0.30 -1.56 -16.42
CA LEU A 198 -0.31 -1.74 -15.10
C LEU A 198 -0.59 -0.39 -14.43
N TYR A 199 0.35 0.55 -14.51
CA TYR A 199 0.19 1.89 -13.98
C TYR A 199 -0.96 2.66 -14.67
N ALA A 200 -1.00 2.63 -16.00
CA ALA A 200 -2.05 3.28 -16.78
C ALA A 200 -3.44 2.76 -16.40
N SER A 201 -3.58 1.44 -16.21
CA SER A 201 -4.83 0.81 -15.77
C SER A 201 -5.19 1.04 -14.28
N GLY A 202 -4.27 1.62 -13.50
CA GLY A 202 -4.31 1.62 -12.05
C GLY A 202 -5.27 2.60 -11.36
N GLU A 203 -6.05 3.42 -12.07
CA GLU A 203 -6.96 4.46 -11.52
C GLU A 203 -6.58 4.97 -10.10
N GLN A 204 -7.35 4.62 -9.06
CA GLN A 204 -7.17 5.05 -7.66
C GLN A 204 -6.12 4.26 -6.86
N THR A 205 -5.44 3.32 -7.51
CA THR A 205 -4.47 2.40 -6.92
C THR A 205 -3.05 2.63 -7.41
N ARG A 206 -2.81 3.61 -8.28
CA ARG A 206 -1.47 3.97 -8.77
C ARG A 206 -0.49 4.23 -7.63
N VAL A 207 0.75 3.83 -7.85
CA VAL A 207 1.85 4.05 -6.90
C VAL A 207 3.06 4.69 -7.59
N SER A 208 3.58 4.08 -8.64
CA SER A 208 4.70 4.65 -9.39
C SER A 208 4.76 4.13 -10.82
N SER A 209 5.07 5.01 -11.77
CA SER A 209 5.37 4.61 -13.15
C SER A 209 6.87 4.42 -13.41
N ALA A 210 7.71 4.68 -12.41
CA ALA A 210 9.15 4.54 -12.49
C ALA A 210 9.60 3.07 -12.40
N LEU A 211 10.86 2.84 -12.77
CA LEU A 211 11.57 1.61 -12.43
C LEU A 211 12.71 1.95 -11.48
N TYR A 212 12.97 1.04 -10.54
CA TYR A 212 13.96 1.23 -9.47
C TYR A 212 15.00 0.12 -9.51
N LEU A 213 16.27 0.48 -9.38
CA LEU A 213 17.37 -0.47 -9.27
C LEU A 213 17.72 -0.65 -7.79
N PHE A 214 17.73 -1.90 -7.33
CA PHE A 214 18.38 -2.27 -6.08
C PHE A 214 19.77 -2.83 -6.39
N LYS A 215 20.80 -2.13 -5.93
CA LYS A 215 22.20 -2.53 -6.06
C LYS A 215 23.00 -1.96 -4.89
N ASP A 216 24.05 -2.64 -4.46
CA ASP A 216 24.94 -2.20 -3.38
C ASP A 216 24.18 -1.82 -2.10
N ASN A 217 23.12 -2.59 -1.80
CA ASN A 217 22.25 -2.34 -0.66
C ASN A 217 21.66 -0.91 -0.67
N ARG A 218 21.14 -0.46 -1.80
CA ARG A 218 20.41 0.80 -1.92
C ARG A 218 19.48 0.79 -3.12
N TRP A 219 18.41 1.56 -3.02
CA TRP A 219 17.57 1.88 -4.15
C TRP A 219 18.07 3.12 -4.89
N SER A 220 17.90 3.12 -6.20
CA SER A 220 18.06 4.29 -7.06
C SER A 220 17.01 4.27 -8.18
N VAL A 221 16.66 5.44 -8.72
CA VAL A 221 15.82 5.52 -9.92
C VAL A 221 16.58 4.93 -11.11
N PHE A 222 16.02 3.90 -11.73
CA PHE A 222 16.57 3.26 -12.94
C PHE A 222 15.94 3.81 -14.22
N GLN A 223 14.63 4.04 -14.18
CA GLN A 223 13.89 4.79 -15.18
C GLN A 223 13.00 5.79 -14.43
N PRO A 224 13.02 7.08 -14.79
CA PRO A 224 12.14 8.05 -14.17
C PRO A 224 10.67 7.72 -14.43
N PRO A 225 9.75 8.23 -13.58
CA PRO A 225 8.33 8.11 -13.81
C PRO A 225 7.91 8.80 -15.11
N LEU A 226 6.82 8.33 -15.69
CA LEU A 226 6.16 8.96 -16.83
C LEU A 226 5.67 10.35 -16.43
N THR A 227 5.92 11.33 -17.29
CA THR A 227 5.36 12.67 -17.10
C THR A 227 3.83 12.62 -17.25
N PRO A 228 3.06 13.27 -16.37
CA PRO A 228 1.60 13.38 -16.49
C PRO A 228 1.15 14.01 -17.81
#